data_AF-A0A382MJE6-F1
#
_entry.id   AF-A0A382MJE6-F1
#
_cell.length_a   1.000
_cell.length_b   1.000
_cell.length_c   1.000
_cell.angle_alpha   90.00
_cell.angle_beta   90.00
_cell.angle_gamma   90.00
#
_symmetry.space_group_name_H-M   'P 1'
#
loop_
_entity.id
_entity.type
_entity.pdbx_description
1 polymer ?
#
loop_
_entity_poly.entity_id
_entity_poly.type
_entity_poly.pdbx_seq_one_letter_code
_entity_poly.pdbx_strand_id
1 'polypeptide(L)'
;MSRKITALLLAMLILPFSAINAMGDENDPDLSINEISFSDDSPSGGDDVTITAEIANDGGTSGLISVTTNVSFYDDSTFIGKDTITIPGGNTADAEMDWTAVGGTHTIKVIVDEEEQISESDEDNNEDTEDIDVSYPPILLLDDDNSENNGGTRIQTDQYYSNALDNLTNSMAYDIIRLDSSADAPDIDTLSEYQLI
;
A
#
# COMPACT_ATOMS: atom_id res chain seq x y z
N MET A 1 -9.19 -29.43 -78.71
CA MET A 1 -10.07 -28.87 -77.67
C MET A 1 -9.65 -29.45 -76.33
N SER A 2 -8.85 -28.72 -75.56
CA SER A 2 -8.32 -29.17 -74.26
C SER A 2 -8.99 -28.34 -73.16
N ARG A 3 -9.74 -29.00 -72.29
CA ARG A 3 -10.43 -28.38 -71.15
C ARG A 3 -9.44 -28.26 -70.00
N LYS A 4 -9.08 -27.02 -69.64
CA LYS A 4 -8.32 -26.72 -68.42
C LYS A 4 -9.24 -26.96 -67.22
N ILE A 5 -8.95 -27.98 -66.42
CA ILE A 5 -9.55 -28.16 -65.09
C ILE A 5 -8.66 -27.38 -64.14
N THR A 6 -9.17 -26.24 -63.67
CA THR A 6 -8.54 -25.44 -62.62
C THR A 6 -8.68 -26.22 -61.31
N ALA A 7 -7.56 -26.69 -60.76
CA ALA A 7 -7.52 -27.25 -59.42
C ALA A 7 -7.76 -26.11 -58.41
N LEU A 8 -8.79 -26.26 -57.59
CA LEU A 8 -9.04 -25.43 -56.43
C LEU A 8 -7.98 -25.81 -55.38
N LEU A 9 -6.94 -25.00 -55.25
CA LEU A 9 -5.97 -25.11 -54.17
C LEU A 9 -6.72 -24.71 -52.88
N LEU A 10 -7.12 -25.70 -52.09
CA LEU A 10 -7.57 -25.46 -50.72
C LEU A 10 -6.34 -25.01 -49.94
N ALA A 11 -6.18 -23.69 -49.80
CA ALA A 11 -5.19 -23.14 -48.89
C ALA A 11 -5.61 -23.51 -47.48
N MET A 12 -4.98 -24.57 -46.93
CA MET A 12 -4.97 -24.83 -45.51
C MET A 12 -4.28 -23.62 -44.88
N LEU A 13 -5.09 -22.71 -44.31
CA LEU A 13 -4.61 -21.62 -43.49
C LEU A 13 -3.98 -22.26 -42.25
N ILE A 14 -2.69 -22.57 -42.34
CA ILE A 14 -1.86 -22.77 -41.16
C ILE A 14 -1.74 -21.39 -40.55
N LEU A 15 -2.65 -21.08 -39.63
CA LEU A 15 -2.47 -19.96 -38.72
C LEU A 15 -1.10 -20.16 -38.06
N PRO A 16 -0.23 -19.13 -38.01
CA PRO A 16 0.90 -19.21 -37.10
C PRO A 16 0.31 -19.42 -35.69
N PHE A 17 0.82 -20.40 -34.96
CA PHE A 17 0.63 -20.50 -33.52
C PHE A 17 1.17 -19.18 -32.91
N SER A 18 0.29 -18.19 -32.80
CA SER A 18 0.54 -16.93 -32.13
C SER A 18 -0.17 -17.04 -30.80
N ALA A 19 0.63 -17.24 -29.74
CA ALA A 19 0.24 -17.24 -28.34
C ALA A 19 -0.94 -18.15 -27.99
N ILE A 20 -0.64 -19.42 -27.70
CA ILE A 20 -1.31 -20.05 -26.56
C ILE A 20 -0.65 -19.37 -25.36
N ASN A 21 -1.23 -18.26 -24.88
CA ASN A 21 -1.14 -18.02 -23.44
C ASN A 21 -1.75 -19.29 -22.84
N ALA A 22 -0.95 -20.02 -22.07
CA ALA A 22 -1.41 -21.19 -21.37
C ALA A 22 -2.46 -20.69 -20.39
N MET A 23 -3.74 -20.76 -20.78
CA MET A 23 -4.83 -20.78 -19.82
C MET A 23 -4.53 -22.00 -18.96
N GLY A 24 -4.21 -21.81 -17.68
CA GLY A 24 -3.93 -22.93 -16.80
C GLY A 24 -5.08 -23.92 -16.83
N ASP A 25 -4.75 -25.18 -16.60
CA ASP A 25 -5.76 -26.21 -16.46
C ASP A 25 -6.61 -25.91 -15.22
N GLU A 26 -7.89 -26.28 -15.23
CA GLU A 26 -8.77 -26.19 -14.06
C GLU A 26 -8.24 -27.01 -12.86
N ASN A 27 -7.22 -27.84 -13.10
CA ASN A 27 -6.54 -28.61 -12.09
C ASN A 27 -5.28 -27.95 -11.54
N ASP A 28 -4.76 -26.88 -12.15
CA ASP A 28 -3.57 -26.16 -11.67
C ASP A 28 -3.88 -25.44 -10.34
N PRO A 29 -2.85 -24.97 -9.59
CA PRO A 29 -3.07 -24.07 -8.46
C PRO A 29 -3.88 -22.83 -8.85
N ASP A 30 -4.52 -22.22 -7.86
CA ASP A 30 -5.31 -20.98 -8.03
C ASP A 30 -5.12 -20.13 -6.79
N LEU A 31 -4.14 -19.24 -6.85
CA LEU A 31 -3.76 -18.32 -5.80
C LEU A 31 -4.65 -17.09 -5.87
N SER A 32 -5.10 -16.64 -4.71
CA SER A 32 -5.88 -15.41 -4.63
C SER A 32 -5.72 -14.76 -3.28
N ILE A 33 -5.97 -13.47 -3.22
CA ILE A 33 -5.96 -12.70 -1.97
C ILE A 33 -7.38 -12.75 -1.40
N ASN A 34 -7.52 -13.27 -0.18
CA ASN A 34 -8.79 -13.34 0.53
C ASN A 34 -9.11 -12.06 1.29
N GLU A 35 -8.08 -11.51 1.96
CA GLU A 35 -8.20 -10.36 2.85
C GLU A 35 -6.85 -9.66 2.96
N ILE A 36 -6.88 -8.32 3.00
CA ILE A 36 -5.77 -7.48 3.42
C ILE A 36 -6.20 -6.80 4.71
N SER A 37 -5.38 -6.88 5.75
CA SER A 37 -5.67 -6.31 7.06
C SER A 37 -4.45 -5.59 7.64
N PHE A 38 -4.71 -4.74 8.62
CA PHE A 38 -3.69 -3.92 9.27
C PHE A 38 -3.64 -4.23 10.77
N SER A 39 -2.45 -4.20 11.36
CA SER A 39 -2.31 -4.32 12.81
C SER A 39 -2.97 -3.17 13.58
N ASP A 40 -3.16 -2.03 12.92
CA ASP A 40 -3.91 -0.86 13.38
C ASP A 40 -4.66 -0.24 12.19
N ASP A 41 -5.99 -0.19 12.26
CA ASP A 41 -6.87 0.39 11.22
C ASP A 41 -6.98 1.92 11.32
N SER A 42 -6.35 2.55 12.30
CA SER A 42 -6.37 4.01 12.49
C SER A 42 -5.03 4.57 12.98
N PRO A 43 -3.92 4.30 12.26
CA PRO A 43 -2.58 4.67 12.70
C PRO A 43 -2.34 6.18 12.57
N SER A 44 -1.38 6.68 13.35
CA SER A 44 -0.80 8.01 13.17
C SER A 44 0.48 7.94 12.33
N GLY A 45 0.77 9.01 11.60
CA GLY A 45 1.99 9.08 10.81
C GLY A 45 3.24 8.92 11.70
N GLY A 46 4.08 7.96 11.36
CA GLY A 46 5.24 7.53 12.14
C GLY A 46 5.05 6.23 12.91
N ASP A 47 3.81 5.72 13.02
CA ASP A 47 3.55 4.40 13.60
C ASP A 47 4.04 3.29 12.67
N ASP A 48 4.52 2.19 13.27
CA ASP A 48 4.84 0.97 12.53
C ASP A 48 3.58 0.09 12.47
N VAL A 49 3.12 -0.21 11.25
CA VAL A 49 1.94 -1.03 10.97
C VAL A 49 2.39 -2.29 10.24
N THR A 50 1.93 -3.46 10.69
CA THR A 50 2.09 -4.70 9.95
C THR A 50 0.86 -4.89 9.04
N ILE A 51 1.11 -4.97 7.74
CA ILE A 51 0.12 -5.34 6.72
C ILE A 51 0.13 -6.86 6.62
N THR A 52 -1.03 -7.49 6.72
CA THR A 52 -1.21 -8.93 6.58
C THR A 52 -2.14 -9.22 5.39
N ALA A 53 -1.66 -9.99 4.43
CA ALA A 53 -2.47 -10.51 3.33
C ALA A 53 -2.69 -12.02 3.49
N GLU A 54 -3.95 -12.44 3.61
CA GLU A 54 -4.31 -13.86 3.60
C GLU A 54 -4.38 -14.35 2.15
N ILE A 55 -3.50 -15.27 1.78
CA ILE A 55 -3.43 -15.83 0.43
C ILE A 55 -4.00 -17.24 0.42
N ALA A 56 -4.99 -17.50 -0.43
CA ALA A 56 -5.58 -18.82 -0.66
C ALA A 56 -4.86 -19.57 -1.79
N ASN A 57 -5.03 -20.90 -1.82
CA ASN A 57 -4.67 -21.75 -2.95
C ASN A 57 -5.82 -22.74 -3.18
N ASP A 58 -6.79 -22.36 -4.00
CA ASP A 58 -8.10 -23.02 -4.14
C ASP A 58 -8.28 -23.76 -5.49
N GLY A 59 -7.16 -24.03 -6.18
CA GLY A 59 -7.16 -24.69 -7.48
C GLY A 59 -7.66 -26.14 -7.42
N GLY A 60 -7.73 -26.79 -8.59
CA GLY A 60 -8.25 -28.16 -8.69
C GLY A 60 -7.32 -29.24 -8.11
N THR A 61 -7.24 -30.42 -8.73
CA THR A 61 -6.53 -31.57 -8.11
C THR A 61 -5.04 -31.28 -7.81
N SER A 62 -4.38 -30.44 -8.60
CA SER A 62 -3.00 -29.99 -8.37
C SER A 62 -2.94 -28.77 -7.44
N GLY A 63 -4.04 -28.02 -7.27
CA GLY A 63 -4.22 -27.02 -6.21
C GLY A 63 -4.18 -27.60 -4.79
N LEU A 64 -4.16 -28.93 -4.61
CA LEU A 64 -3.80 -29.58 -3.33
C LEU A 64 -2.29 -29.63 -3.06
N ILE A 65 -1.45 -29.19 -4.00
CA ILE A 65 0.00 -29.10 -3.83
C ILE A 65 0.34 -27.79 -3.16
N SER A 66 1.25 -27.83 -2.18
CA SER A 66 1.80 -26.62 -1.58
C SER A 66 2.62 -25.82 -2.60
N VAL A 67 2.36 -24.52 -2.68
CA VAL A 67 3.05 -23.59 -3.58
C VAL A 67 3.88 -22.62 -2.75
N THR A 68 5.11 -22.35 -3.17
CA THR A 68 5.96 -21.33 -2.55
C THR A 68 6.17 -20.22 -3.55
N THR A 69 5.75 -18.99 -3.23
CA THR A 69 5.89 -17.82 -4.11
C THR A 69 6.13 -16.55 -3.31
N ASN A 70 6.44 -15.47 -4.04
CA ASN A 70 6.51 -14.13 -3.49
C ASN A 70 5.13 -13.47 -3.49
N VAL A 71 4.90 -12.67 -2.45
CA VAL A 71 3.78 -11.72 -2.36
C VAL A 71 4.39 -10.33 -2.32
N SER A 72 4.11 -9.52 -3.33
CA SER A 72 4.57 -8.15 -3.46
C SER A 72 3.58 -7.19 -2.81
N PHE A 73 4.11 -6.22 -2.06
CA PHE A 73 3.32 -5.17 -1.40
C PHE A 73 3.68 -3.81 -1.97
N TYR A 74 2.66 -3.00 -2.22
CA TYR A 74 2.75 -1.65 -2.74
C TYR A 74 1.94 -0.69 -1.86
N ASP A 75 2.51 0.48 -1.63
CA ASP A 75 1.85 1.66 -1.08
C ASP A 75 1.62 2.65 -2.22
N ASP A 76 0.35 2.82 -2.60
CA ASP A 76 -0.11 3.44 -3.86
C ASP A 76 0.55 2.79 -5.09
N SER A 77 1.61 3.43 -5.60
CA SER A 77 2.40 2.99 -6.76
C SER A 77 3.85 2.65 -6.40
N THR A 78 4.18 2.71 -5.11
CA THR A 78 5.54 2.52 -4.59
C THR A 78 5.66 1.10 -4.05
N PHE A 79 6.59 0.32 -4.59
CA PHE A 79 6.94 -0.98 -4.04
C PHE A 79 7.57 -0.81 -2.65
N ILE A 80 6.96 -1.42 -1.62
CA ILE A 80 7.46 -1.35 -0.24
C ILE A 80 8.23 -2.60 0.16
N GLY A 81 7.90 -3.76 -0.42
CA GLY A 81 8.63 -4.99 -0.16
C GLY A 81 7.91 -6.23 -0.68
N LYS A 82 8.49 -7.40 -0.37
CA LYS A 82 7.86 -8.69 -0.62
C LYS A 82 8.15 -9.68 0.49
N ASP A 83 7.24 -10.62 0.67
CA ASP A 83 7.39 -11.77 1.54
C ASP A 83 7.33 -13.07 0.72
N THR A 84 8.10 -14.09 1.12
CA THR A 84 8.10 -15.39 0.45
C THR A 84 7.41 -16.41 1.35
N ILE A 85 6.21 -16.81 0.96
CA ILE A 85 5.36 -17.71 1.75
C ILE A 85 5.19 -19.07 1.07
N THR A 86 4.75 -20.06 1.85
CA THR A 86 4.34 -21.37 1.31
C THR A 86 2.89 -21.60 1.65
N ILE A 87 2.03 -21.60 0.64
CA ILE A 87 0.57 -21.76 0.77
C ILE A 87 0.23 -23.24 0.57
N PRO A 88 -0.26 -23.94 1.60
CA PRO A 88 -0.71 -25.31 1.43
C PRO A 88 -1.92 -25.38 0.52
N GLY A 89 -1.98 -26.39 -0.34
CA GLY A 89 -3.11 -26.54 -1.23
C GLY A 89 -4.45 -26.74 -0.51
N GLY A 90 -5.50 -26.07 -1.01
CA GLY A 90 -6.84 -26.00 -0.41
C GLY A 90 -6.89 -25.34 0.97
N ASN A 91 -5.89 -24.51 1.30
CA ASN A 91 -5.79 -23.75 2.55
C ASN A 91 -5.24 -22.35 2.26
N THR A 92 -5.13 -21.55 3.32
CA THR A 92 -4.56 -20.20 3.28
C THR A 92 -3.21 -20.13 3.99
N ALA A 93 -2.45 -19.09 3.68
CA ALA A 93 -1.25 -18.67 4.42
C ALA A 93 -1.12 -17.15 4.39
N ASP A 94 -0.57 -16.59 5.47
CA ASP A 94 -0.40 -15.15 5.62
C ASP A 94 0.97 -14.71 5.10
N ALA A 95 0.99 -13.66 4.28
CA ALA A 95 2.17 -12.86 3.98
C ALA A 95 2.12 -11.55 4.78
N GLU A 96 3.27 -11.16 5.34
CA GLU A 96 3.37 -9.97 6.19
C GLU A 96 4.38 -8.95 5.66
N MET A 97 4.05 -7.66 5.82
CA MET A 97 4.94 -6.55 5.50
C MET A 97 4.88 -5.47 6.57
N ASP A 98 6.04 -5.09 7.10
CA ASP A 98 6.16 -3.92 7.99
C ASP A 98 6.15 -2.64 7.16
N TRP A 99 5.28 -1.70 7.53
CA TRP A 99 5.10 -0.41 6.88
C TRP A 99 5.07 0.72 7.91
N THR A 100 5.95 1.70 7.76
CA THR A 100 5.91 2.92 8.59
C THR A 100 4.90 3.89 8.00
N ALA A 101 3.79 4.09 8.70
CA ALA A 101 2.66 4.86 8.22
C ALA A 101 3.02 6.34 7.99
N VAL A 102 2.51 6.93 6.92
CA VAL A 102 2.66 8.36 6.61
C VAL A 102 1.28 9.01 6.63
N GLY A 103 1.13 10.21 7.22
CA GLY A 103 -0.18 10.87 7.27
C GLY A 103 -0.80 11.09 5.88
N GLY A 104 -2.06 10.67 5.71
CA GLY A 104 -2.79 10.68 4.44
C GLY A 104 -3.60 9.40 4.20
N THR A 105 -4.34 9.38 3.10
CA THR A 105 -5.01 8.17 2.60
C THR A 105 -4.06 7.46 1.66
N HIS A 106 -3.91 6.14 1.82
CA HIS A 106 -3.08 5.28 0.98
C HIS A 106 -3.89 4.09 0.49
N THR A 107 -3.64 3.66 -0.75
CA THR A 107 -4.16 2.40 -1.26
C THR A 107 -3.05 1.35 -1.17
N ILE A 108 -3.22 0.37 -0.28
CA ILE A 108 -2.32 -0.76 -0.18
C ILE A 108 -2.72 -1.80 -1.22
N LYS A 109 -1.79 -2.11 -2.12
CA LYS A 109 -1.98 -3.14 -3.14
C LYS A 109 -1.08 -4.33 -2.86
N VAL A 110 -1.66 -5.51 -2.98
CA VAL A 110 -0.97 -6.79 -2.83
C VAL A 110 -1.09 -7.58 -4.12
N ILE A 111 0.01 -8.22 -4.55
CA ILE A 111 0.04 -9.09 -5.72
C ILE A 111 0.76 -10.38 -5.35
N VAL A 112 0.09 -11.52 -5.47
CA VAL A 112 0.71 -12.85 -5.32
C VAL A 112 1.25 -13.32 -6.66
N ASP A 113 2.44 -13.92 -6.65
CA ASP A 113 3.13 -14.42 -7.86
C ASP A 113 3.24 -13.39 -9.01
N GLU A 114 3.52 -12.12 -8.68
CA GLU A 114 3.67 -11.02 -9.67
C GLU A 114 4.69 -11.34 -10.79
N GLU A 115 5.62 -12.26 -10.52
CA GLU A 115 6.61 -12.70 -11.48
C GLU A 115 6.11 -13.79 -12.45
N GLU A 116 4.84 -14.22 -12.35
CA GLU A 116 4.17 -15.25 -13.17
C GLU A 116 5.02 -16.54 -13.25
N GLN A 117 5.48 -17.04 -12.10
CA GLN A 117 6.36 -18.22 -12.02
C GLN A 117 5.58 -19.51 -11.83
N ILE A 118 4.37 -19.43 -11.30
CA ILE A 118 3.42 -20.53 -11.21
C ILE A 118 2.41 -20.35 -12.33
N SER A 119 2.02 -21.46 -12.97
CA SER A 119 0.90 -21.44 -13.90
C SER A 119 -0.34 -21.78 -13.12
N GLU A 120 -1.36 -20.93 -13.23
CA GLU A 120 -2.54 -20.95 -12.40
C GLU A 120 -3.81 -21.11 -13.24
N SER A 121 -4.86 -21.66 -12.62
CA SER A 121 -6.12 -21.91 -13.31
C SER A 121 -6.87 -20.60 -13.63
N ASP A 122 -6.64 -19.57 -12.83
CA ASP A 122 -6.99 -18.17 -13.06
C ASP A 122 -5.76 -17.34 -12.70
N GLU A 123 -5.38 -16.40 -13.56
CA GLU A 123 -4.23 -15.51 -13.36
C GLU A 123 -4.71 -14.06 -13.11
N ASP A 124 -6.02 -13.82 -13.25
CA ASP A 124 -6.63 -12.49 -13.17
C ASP A 124 -7.11 -12.16 -11.73
N ASN A 125 -6.95 -13.07 -10.77
CA ASN A 125 -7.37 -12.97 -9.35
C ASN A 125 -6.20 -12.87 -8.34
N ASN A 126 -4.99 -12.62 -8.84
CA ASN A 126 -3.77 -12.55 -8.03
C ASN A 126 -3.49 -11.17 -7.43
N GLU A 127 -4.34 -10.17 -7.69
CA GLU A 127 -4.17 -8.79 -7.22
C GLU A 127 -5.41 -8.31 -6.46
N ASP A 128 -5.19 -7.66 -5.30
CA ASP A 128 -6.24 -6.98 -4.53
C ASP A 128 -5.70 -5.72 -3.85
N THR A 129 -6.60 -4.84 -3.43
CA THR A 129 -6.30 -3.55 -2.82
C THR A 129 -7.17 -3.26 -1.61
N GLU A 130 -6.60 -2.65 -0.57
CA GLU A 130 -7.33 -2.13 0.58
C GLU A 130 -6.85 -0.71 0.92
N ASP A 131 -7.79 0.19 1.23
CA ASP A 131 -7.47 1.59 1.55
C ASP A 131 -7.24 1.74 3.06
N ILE A 132 -6.27 2.57 3.46
CA ILE A 132 -6.03 2.94 4.85
C ILE A 132 -5.90 4.46 5.01
N ASP A 133 -6.63 5.01 5.99
CA ASP A 133 -6.53 6.40 6.39
C ASP A 133 -5.59 6.55 7.59
N VAL A 134 -4.46 7.22 7.38
CA VAL A 134 -3.46 7.50 8.42
C VAL A 134 -3.64 8.94 8.91
N SER A 135 -3.83 9.13 10.22
CA SER A 135 -3.90 10.49 10.77
C SER A 135 -2.55 11.18 10.70
N TYR A 136 -2.54 12.46 10.35
CA TYR A 136 -1.32 13.27 10.41
C TYR A 136 -0.82 13.38 11.85
N PRO A 137 0.50 13.25 12.09
CA PRO A 137 1.04 13.41 13.43
C PRO A 137 0.79 14.85 13.94
N PRO A 138 0.64 15.04 15.26
CA PRO A 138 0.42 16.36 15.81
C PRO A 138 1.63 17.28 15.57
N ILE A 139 1.37 18.55 15.29
CA ILE A 139 2.41 19.57 15.19
C ILE A 139 2.55 20.30 16.53
N LEU A 140 3.78 20.38 17.04
CA LEU A 140 4.11 21.26 18.16
C LEU A 140 4.59 22.63 17.66
N LEU A 141 3.88 23.69 18.04
CA LEU A 141 4.30 25.07 17.82
C LEU A 141 4.87 25.66 19.11
N LEU A 142 6.14 26.07 19.06
CA LEU A 142 6.79 26.83 20.11
C LEU A 142 6.84 28.30 19.71
N ASP A 143 6.07 29.13 20.41
CA ASP A 143 6.08 30.58 20.23
C ASP A 143 6.85 31.21 21.40
N ASP A 144 8.08 31.60 21.10
CA ASP A 144 9.09 32.04 22.07
C ASP A 144 8.86 33.45 22.59
N ASP A 145 8.13 34.30 21.86
CA ASP A 145 8.06 35.69 22.27
C ASP A 145 6.75 36.35 21.91
N ASN A 146 5.94 36.56 22.94
CA ASN A 146 4.92 37.62 22.92
C ASN A 146 5.58 39.04 22.87
N SER A 147 6.73 39.18 22.19
CA SER A 147 7.60 40.36 22.10
C SER A 147 7.68 40.86 20.64
N GLU A 148 7.98 42.14 20.44
CA GLU A 148 8.32 42.63 19.11
C GLU A 148 9.62 41.95 18.68
N ASN A 149 9.50 41.00 17.77
CA ASN A 149 10.60 40.17 17.31
C ASN A 149 11.90 40.95 17.05
N ASN A 150 13.00 40.23 17.19
CA ASN A 150 14.35 40.56 16.75
C ASN A 150 14.42 40.92 15.23
N GLY A 151 13.82 42.04 14.82
CA GLY A 151 13.92 42.62 13.47
C GLY A 151 12.95 42.11 12.39
N GLY A 152 11.95 41.30 12.73
CA GLY A 152 10.79 41.01 11.86
C GLY A 152 9.65 42.02 12.08
N THR A 153 8.46 41.78 11.54
CA THR A 153 7.33 42.74 11.63
C THR A 153 5.98 42.12 12.00
N ARG A 154 5.93 40.82 12.30
CA ARG A 154 4.68 40.12 12.66
C ARG A 154 4.71 39.79 14.15
N ILE A 155 3.67 40.21 14.86
CA ILE A 155 3.48 40.14 16.32
C ILE A 155 2.47 39.05 16.76
N GLN A 156 2.04 38.19 15.84
CA GLN A 156 1.01 37.15 16.03
C GLN A 156 1.35 35.92 15.18
N THR A 157 2.51 35.33 15.43
CA THR A 157 3.02 34.16 14.71
C THR A 157 2.19 32.92 15.00
N ASP A 158 1.88 32.66 16.26
CA ASP A 158 1.03 31.55 16.71
C ASP A 158 -0.37 31.56 16.09
N GLN A 159 -1.04 32.73 16.06
CA GLN A 159 -2.38 32.88 15.50
C GLN A 159 -2.35 32.71 13.97
N TYR A 160 -1.27 33.12 13.32
CA TYR A 160 -1.11 32.88 11.88
C TYR A 160 -0.97 31.38 11.57
N TYR A 161 -0.20 30.63 12.36
CA TYR A 161 -0.02 29.19 12.15
C TYR A 161 -1.25 28.38 12.54
N SER A 162 -1.87 28.63 13.70
CA SER A 162 -3.14 27.95 14.07
C SER A 162 -4.23 28.19 13.05
N ASN A 163 -4.44 29.44 12.61
CA ASN A 163 -5.43 29.71 11.55
C ASN A 163 -5.08 28.99 10.25
N ALA A 164 -3.80 28.81 9.91
CA ALA A 164 -3.41 28.07 8.71
C ALA A 164 -3.71 26.57 8.87
N LEU A 165 -3.41 25.99 10.03
CA LEU A 165 -3.67 24.59 10.37
C LEU A 165 -5.18 24.29 10.40
N ASP A 166 -5.97 25.16 11.02
CA ASP A 166 -7.44 25.07 11.08
C ASP A 166 -8.11 25.14 9.69
N ASN A 167 -7.43 25.69 8.69
CA ASN A 167 -7.92 25.82 7.32
C ASN A 167 -7.38 24.74 6.37
N LEU A 168 -6.63 23.75 6.87
CA LEU A 168 -6.20 22.62 6.04
C LEU A 168 -7.40 21.75 5.66
N THR A 169 -7.38 21.22 4.42
CA THR A 169 -8.38 20.26 3.96
C THR A 169 -8.39 18.99 4.82
N ASN A 170 -7.19 18.56 5.23
CA ASN A 170 -7.00 17.46 6.17
C ASN A 170 -6.64 18.04 7.53
N SER A 171 -7.51 17.82 8.52
CA SER A 171 -7.30 18.33 9.88
C SER A 171 -6.06 17.68 10.49
N MET A 172 -5.23 18.48 11.16
CA MET A 172 -4.10 17.99 11.94
C MET A 172 -4.26 18.47 13.37
N ALA A 173 -4.00 17.59 14.34
CA ALA A 173 -3.89 18.01 15.73
C ALA A 173 -2.64 18.88 15.90
N TYR A 174 -2.70 19.83 16.83
CA TYR A 174 -1.54 20.64 17.17
C TYR A 174 -1.64 21.17 18.60
N ASP A 175 -0.48 21.37 19.20
CA ASP A 175 -0.34 22.10 20.45
C ASP A 175 0.38 23.42 20.25
N ILE A 176 -0.03 24.42 21.05
CA ILE A 176 0.65 25.70 21.13
C ILE A 176 1.11 25.93 22.56
N ILE A 177 2.42 25.94 22.74
CA ILE A 177 3.03 26.44 23.96
C ILE A 177 3.36 27.92 23.74
N ARG A 178 2.74 28.79 24.55
CA ARG A 178 3.03 30.23 24.60
C ARG A 178 3.81 30.54 25.86
N LEU A 179 4.86 31.32 25.73
CA LEU A 179 5.73 31.70 26.83
C LEU A 179 5.68 33.21 27.09
N ASP A 180 5.96 33.58 28.33
CA ASP A 180 6.09 34.98 28.72
C ASP A 180 7.33 35.59 28.04
N SER A 181 7.31 36.90 27.76
CA SER A 181 8.29 37.66 26.95
C SER A 181 9.75 37.68 27.43
N SER A 182 10.12 36.83 28.37
CA SER A 182 11.46 36.70 28.95
C SER A 182 11.87 35.25 29.21
N ALA A 183 11.10 34.27 28.73
CA ALA A 183 11.36 32.85 28.89
C ALA A 183 11.63 32.24 27.53
N ASP A 184 12.73 31.50 27.41
CA ASP A 184 13.05 30.76 26.19
C ASP A 184 12.07 29.59 26.00
N ALA A 185 11.76 29.27 24.74
CA ALA A 185 11.11 28.02 24.34
C ALA A 185 11.69 26.80 25.08
N PRO A 186 10.87 25.89 25.63
CA PRO A 186 11.37 24.65 26.21
C PRO A 186 12.21 23.92 25.16
N ASP A 187 13.43 23.56 25.55
CA ASP A 187 14.28 22.70 24.75
C ASP A 187 13.71 21.27 24.70
N ILE A 188 14.28 20.45 23.82
CA ILE A 188 13.84 19.05 23.65
C ILE A 188 13.82 18.26 24.97
N ASP A 189 14.67 18.62 25.92
CA ASP A 189 14.80 17.96 27.22
C ASP A 189 13.66 18.34 28.19
N THR A 190 13.09 19.54 28.05
CA THR A 190 12.00 20.05 28.90
C THR A 190 10.60 19.92 28.27
N LEU A 191 10.50 19.61 26.97
CA LEU A 191 9.23 19.35 26.29
C LEU A 191 8.40 18.22 26.92
N SER A 192 9.08 17.24 27.53
CA SER A 192 8.43 16.12 28.22
C SER A 192 7.60 16.52 29.45
N GLU A 193 7.77 17.75 29.96
CA GLU A 193 7.03 18.29 31.10
C GLU A 193 5.65 18.85 30.72
N TYR A 194 5.38 19.03 29.42
CA TYR A 194 4.11 19.52 28.89
C TYR A 194 3.20 18.36 28.51
N GLN A 195 1.92 18.42 28.88
CA GLN A 195 0.91 17.46 28.42
C GLN A 195 0.50 17.83 27.00
N LEU A 196 1.23 17.28 26.04
CA LEU A 196 0.93 17.41 24.62
C LEU A 196 -0.12 16.35 24.20
N ILE A 197 -0.96 16.70 23.23
CA ILE A 197 -1.97 15.84 22.60
C ILE A 197 -1.35 14.88 21.59
#